data_AF-A0A1N6DPD2-F1
#
_entry.id   AF-A0A1N6DPD2-F1
#
_cell.length_a   1.000
_cell.length_b   1.000
_cell.length_c   1.000
_cell.angle_alpha   90.00
_cell.angle_beta   90.00
_cell.angle_gamma   90.00
#
_symmetry.space_group_name_H-M   'P 1'
#
loop_
_entity.id
_entity.type
_entity.pdbx_description
1 polymer ?
#
loop_
_entity_poly.entity_id
_entity_poly.type
_entity_poly.pdbx_seq_one_letter_code
_entity_poly.pdbx_strand_id
1 'polypeptide(L)'
;MRTRLALLGVLSLSVIGLATNAGLAQGVAARAGQAIDGVGRGIKQEAQNVGSALRRRFDAVRNEVNRMGVPSRVYSRLHWDKALVSSRIEVHPVRGGSILLRGTVPDAETKLRAVTLASETVDVTSVIDELTVLTTATTVIAPGRVIR
;
A
#
# COMPACT_ATOMS: atom_id res chain seq x y z
N MET A 1 3.36 -27.64 -54.99
CA MET A 1 2.59 -26.52 -55.59
C MET A 1 1.24 -26.51 -54.89
N ARG A 2 0.85 -25.56 -54.03
CA ARG A 2 0.76 -24.10 -54.22
C ARG A 2 1.04 -23.38 -52.89
N THR A 3 1.93 -22.40 -52.95
CA THR A 3 2.32 -21.47 -51.90
C THR A 3 1.25 -20.39 -51.68
N ARG A 4 1.02 -19.99 -50.42
CA ARG A 4 0.50 -18.65 -50.08
C ARG A 4 1.26 -18.10 -48.89
N LEU A 5 2.22 -17.23 -49.21
CA LEU A 5 2.84 -16.25 -48.32
C LEU A 5 1.84 -15.13 -48.00
N ALA A 6 1.80 -14.72 -46.73
CA ALA A 6 1.45 -13.38 -46.24
C ALA A 6 1.87 -13.38 -44.74
N LEU A 7 3.06 -12.95 -44.31
CA LEU A 7 3.74 -11.65 -44.35
C LEU A 7 2.91 -10.51 -43.72
N LEU A 8 3.48 -9.95 -42.63
CA LEU A 8 3.29 -8.61 -42.02
C LEU A 8 1.98 -8.38 -41.23
N GLY A 9 1.98 -7.93 -39.97
CA GLY A 9 3.07 -7.43 -39.14
C GLY A 9 2.58 -7.19 -37.70
N VAL A 10 3.50 -7.37 -36.75
CA VAL A 10 3.35 -7.00 -35.34
C VAL A 10 3.31 -5.48 -35.26
N LEU A 11 2.13 -4.89 -35.07
CA LEU A 11 1.96 -3.46 -34.85
C LEU A 11 1.96 -3.17 -33.35
N SER A 12 3.15 -3.06 -32.77
CA SER A 12 3.38 -2.36 -31.50
C SER A 12 3.10 -0.88 -31.72
N LEU A 13 2.00 -0.35 -31.16
CA LEU A 13 1.75 1.08 -31.12
C LEU A 13 1.69 1.57 -29.67
N SER A 14 2.88 1.85 -29.14
CA SER A 14 3.05 2.76 -28.01
C SER A 14 2.61 4.16 -28.46
N VAL A 15 1.49 4.65 -27.93
CA VAL A 15 1.16 6.09 -28.01
C VAL A 15 1.35 6.69 -26.62
N ILE A 16 2.56 7.19 -26.38
CA ILE A 16 2.80 8.27 -25.43
C ILE A 16 2.35 9.55 -26.17
N GLY A 17 1.21 10.10 -25.74
CA GLY A 17 0.70 11.39 -26.20
C GLY A 17 0.41 12.27 -25.00
N LEU A 18 1.43 12.98 -24.53
CA LEU A 18 1.31 14.06 -23.56
C LEU A 18 0.97 15.35 -24.33
N ALA A 19 -0.28 15.81 -24.29
CA ALA A 19 -0.62 17.21 -24.50
C ALA A 19 -2.05 17.48 -24.01
N THR A 20 -2.12 18.30 -22.97
CA THR A 20 -3.31 18.98 -22.45
C THR A 20 -4.14 19.56 -23.59
N ASN A 21 -5.47 19.43 -23.52
CA ASN A 21 -6.47 20.46 -23.85
C ASN A 21 -7.87 19.93 -23.47
N ALA A 22 -8.62 20.74 -22.72
CA ALA A 22 -9.92 20.40 -22.15
C ALA A 22 -10.92 19.89 -23.22
N GLY A 23 -11.28 18.61 -23.16
CA GLY A 23 -12.23 18.00 -24.11
C GLY A 23 -12.40 16.47 -24.03
N LEU A 24 -11.48 15.74 -23.38
CA LEU A 24 -11.53 14.26 -23.35
C LEU A 24 -12.31 13.65 -22.17
N ALA A 25 -12.96 14.46 -21.33
CA ALA A 25 -13.72 13.97 -20.17
C ALA A 25 -15.08 13.32 -20.55
N GLN A 26 -15.56 13.43 -21.80
CA GLN A 26 -16.88 12.93 -22.18
C GLN A 26 -16.88 11.57 -22.92
N GLY A 27 -15.72 11.07 -23.37
CA GLY A 27 -15.68 9.82 -24.16
C GLY A 27 -15.42 8.54 -23.35
N VAL A 28 -14.58 8.61 -22.32
CA VAL A 28 -14.15 7.42 -21.56
C VAL A 28 -15.23 6.98 -20.55
N ALA A 29 -15.94 7.94 -19.95
CA ALA A 29 -17.05 7.68 -19.04
C ALA A 29 -18.27 7.07 -19.77
N ALA A 30 -18.56 7.52 -20.99
CA ALA A 30 -19.70 7.03 -21.77
C ALA A 30 -19.50 5.59 -22.29
N ARG A 31 -18.29 5.22 -22.71
CA ARG A 31 -17.96 3.84 -23.14
C ARG A 31 -17.87 2.87 -21.96
N ALA A 32 -17.42 3.33 -20.79
CA ALA A 32 -17.45 2.54 -19.56
C ALA A 32 -18.90 2.27 -19.09
N GLY A 33 -19.80 3.26 -19.18
CA GLY A 33 -21.21 3.11 -18.81
C GLY A 33 -21.95 2.05 -19.65
N GLN A 34 -21.76 2.07 -20.96
CA GLN A 34 -22.44 1.13 -21.87
C GLN A 34 -22.02 -0.34 -21.69
N ALA A 35 -20.79 -0.60 -21.23
CA ALA A 35 -20.34 -1.97 -20.93
C ALA A 35 -20.90 -2.51 -19.59
N ILE A 36 -21.33 -1.63 -18.69
CA ILE A 36 -21.82 -1.98 -17.35
C ILE A 36 -23.35 -2.23 -17.37
N ASP A 37 -24.09 -1.57 -18.26
CA ASP A 37 -25.56 -1.67 -18.35
C ASP A 37 -26.07 -3.06 -18.79
N GLY A 38 -25.26 -3.81 -19.56
CA GLY A 38 -25.59 -5.18 -19.98
C GLY A 38 -25.32 -6.24 -18.91
N VAL A 39 -24.43 -5.97 -17.96
CA VAL A 39 -23.97 -6.92 -16.93
C VAL A 39 -24.77 -6.78 -15.63
N GLY A 40 -25.35 -5.61 -15.37
CA GLY A 40 -26.07 -5.30 -14.12
C GLY A 40 -27.29 -6.17 -13.81
N ARG A 41 -27.89 -6.84 -14.81
CA ARG A 41 -29.07 -7.71 -14.61
C ARG A 41 -28.74 -9.16 -14.28
N GLY A 42 -27.52 -9.64 -14.57
CA GLY A 42 -27.06 -11.00 -14.21
C GLY A 42 -26.51 -11.11 -12.78
N ILE A 43 -25.93 -10.01 -12.27
CA ILE A 43 -25.27 -9.98 -10.94
C ILE A 43 -26.27 -10.16 -9.78
N LYS A 44 -27.54 -9.77 -9.97
CA LYS A 44 -28.54 -9.79 -8.88
C LYS A 44 -28.95 -11.21 -8.45
N GLN A 45 -28.88 -12.19 -9.35
CA GLN A 45 -29.12 -13.60 -9.06
C GLN A 45 -27.88 -14.28 -8.45
N GLU A 46 -26.69 -13.85 -8.84
CA GLU A 46 -25.40 -14.44 -8.44
C GLU A 46 -24.91 -13.94 -7.07
N ALA A 47 -25.29 -12.71 -6.69
CA ALA A 47 -24.95 -12.09 -5.40
C ALA A 47 -25.51 -12.85 -4.17
N GLN A 48 -26.64 -13.55 -4.31
CA GLN A 48 -27.28 -14.23 -3.19
C GLN A 48 -26.58 -15.56 -2.81
N ASN A 49 -25.95 -16.24 -3.78
CA ASN A 49 -25.22 -17.49 -3.55
C ASN A 49 -23.72 -17.26 -3.30
N VAL A 50 -23.13 -16.22 -3.89
CA VAL A 50 -21.73 -15.82 -3.64
C VAL A 50 -21.54 -15.23 -2.24
N GLY A 51 -22.59 -14.64 -1.64
CA GLY A 51 -22.53 -14.01 -0.33
C GLY A 51 -22.03 -14.94 0.79
N SER A 52 -22.50 -16.18 0.85
CA SER A 52 -22.13 -17.11 1.93
C SER A 52 -20.71 -17.69 1.78
N ALA A 53 -20.27 -17.97 0.55
CA ALA A 53 -18.92 -18.44 0.27
C ALA A 53 -17.87 -17.32 0.44
N LEU A 54 -18.21 -16.10 0.01
CA LEU A 54 -17.37 -14.92 0.20
C LEU A 54 -17.27 -14.54 1.68
N ARG A 55 -18.39 -14.56 2.43
CA ARG A 55 -18.39 -14.31 3.88
C ARG A 55 -17.50 -15.31 4.62
N ARG A 56 -17.63 -16.61 4.34
CA ARG A 56 -16.78 -17.65 4.96
C ARG A 56 -15.30 -17.47 4.64
N ARG A 57 -14.97 -17.07 3.41
CA ARG A 57 -13.57 -16.75 3.05
C ARG A 57 -13.08 -15.50 3.76
N PHE A 58 -13.92 -14.47 3.87
CA PHE A 58 -13.59 -13.24 4.57
C PHE A 58 -13.42 -13.47 6.09
N ASP A 59 -14.31 -14.25 6.70
CA ASP A 59 -14.28 -14.63 8.11
C ASP A 59 -13.09 -15.56 8.40
N ALA A 60 -12.72 -16.46 7.47
CA ALA A 60 -11.53 -17.29 7.59
C ALA A 60 -10.24 -16.46 7.56
N VAL A 61 -10.13 -15.50 6.63
CA VAL A 61 -9.00 -14.56 6.59
C VAL A 61 -8.96 -13.70 7.84
N ARG A 62 -10.12 -13.21 8.31
CA ARG A 62 -10.19 -12.40 9.53
C ARG A 62 -9.84 -13.20 10.79
N ASN A 63 -10.26 -14.46 10.87
CA ASN A 63 -9.89 -15.35 11.98
C ASN A 63 -8.41 -15.72 11.94
N GLU A 64 -7.83 -15.90 10.75
CA GLU A 64 -6.39 -16.11 10.60
C GLU A 64 -5.59 -14.88 11.02
N VAL A 65 -6.07 -13.69 10.66
CA VAL A 65 -5.52 -12.42 11.16
C VAL A 65 -5.74 -12.23 12.66
N ASN A 66 -6.83 -12.72 13.24
CA ASN A 66 -7.00 -12.72 14.70
C ASN A 66 -6.06 -13.70 15.42
N ARG A 67 -5.60 -14.76 14.72
CA ARG A 67 -4.59 -15.70 15.22
C ARG A 67 -3.15 -15.29 14.93
N MET A 68 -2.97 -14.20 14.19
CA MET A 68 -1.65 -13.66 13.93
C MET A 68 -0.92 -13.40 15.26
N GLY A 69 0.29 -13.95 15.36
CA GLY A 69 1.16 -13.72 16.50
C GLY A 69 1.45 -12.22 16.69
N VAL A 70 1.97 -11.89 17.86
CA VAL A 70 2.38 -10.52 18.25
C VAL A 70 3.04 -9.71 17.11
N PRO A 71 4.00 -10.25 16.33
CA PRO A 71 4.68 -9.49 15.27
C PRO A 71 3.74 -8.99 14.17
N SER A 72 2.74 -9.79 13.83
CA SER A 72 1.79 -9.49 12.76
C SER A 72 0.77 -8.42 13.17
N ARG A 73 0.39 -8.37 14.45
CA ARG A 73 -0.42 -7.28 15.00
C ARG A 73 0.36 -5.97 15.05
N VAL A 74 1.63 -6.03 15.50
CA VAL A 74 2.53 -4.86 15.47
C VAL A 74 2.71 -4.38 14.03
N TYR A 75 3.03 -5.27 13.09
CA TYR A 75 3.14 -4.92 11.68
C TYR A 75 1.89 -4.23 11.14
N SER A 76 0.71 -4.78 11.43
CA SER A 76 -0.56 -4.18 11.00
C SER A 76 -0.74 -2.76 11.56
N ARG A 77 -0.45 -2.55 12.85
CA ARG A 77 -0.56 -1.23 13.49
C ARG A 77 0.39 -0.21 12.88
N LEU A 78 1.64 -0.61 12.61
CA LEU A 78 2.63 0.27 11.97
C LEU A 78 2.27 0.57 10.51
N HIS A 79 1.79 -0.43 9.76
CA HIS A 79 1.46 -0.30 8.35
C HIS A 79 0.30 0.67 8.10
N TRP A 80 -0.68 0.71 9.00
CA TRP A 80 -1.85 1.59 8.87
C TRP A 80 -1.68 2.97 9.53
N ASP A 81 -0.57 3.23 10.23
CA ASP A 81 -0.30 4.55 10.80
C ASP A 81 0.18 5.51 9.70
N LYS A 82 -0.52 6.64 9.57
CA LYS A 82 -0.28 7.61 8.50
C LYS A 82 1.10 8.25 8.55
N ALA A 83 1.69 8.40 9.73
CA ALA A 83 3.02 8.98 9.89
C ALA A 83 4.13 7.99 9.50
N LEU A 84 3.82 6.68 9.45
CA LEU A 84 4.77 5.62 9.12
C LEU A 84 4.73 5.16 7.66
N VAL A 85 3.83 5.70 6.83
CA VAL A 85 3.64 5.28 5.42
C VAL A 85 4.91 5.43 4.58
N SER A 86 5.72 6.47 4.84
CA SER A 86 6.99 6.70 4.15
C SER A 86 8.17 5.91 4.75
N SER A 87 7.96 5.23 5.87
CA SER A 87 8.99 4.47 6.58
C SER A 87 9.07 3.04 6.06
N ARG A 88 10.28 2.50 6.00
CA ARG A 88 10.51 1.08 5.72
C ARG A 88 10.87 0.40 7.03
N ILE A 89 9.89 -0.21 7.67
CA ILE A 89 10.05 -0.87 8.98
C ILE A 89 9.74 -2.36 8.82
N GLU A 90 10.67 -3.18 9.25
CA GLU A 90 10.53 -4.63 9.41
C GLU A 90 10.29 -4.96 10.88
N VAL A 91 9.43 -5.96 11.11
CA VAL A 91 9.06 -6.41 12.46
C VAL A 91 9.51 -7.85 12.62
N HIS A 92 10.42 -8.09 13.56
CA HIS A 92 10.99 -9.43 13.81
C HIS A 92 10.59 -9.92 15.21
N PRO A 93 10.05 -11.15 15.35
CA PRO A 93 9.80 -11.74 16.65
C PRO A 93 11.10 -12.04 17.40
N VAL A 94 11.13 -11.71 18.68
CA VAL A 94 12.17 -12.14 19.63
C VAL A 94 11.51 -13.00 20.72
N ARG A 95 12.30 -13.87 21.36
CA ARG A 95 11.77 -14.74 22.41
C ARG A 95 11.14 -13.92 23.55
N GLY A 96 10.11 -14.47 24.19
CA GLY A 96 9.49 -13.86 25.37
C GLY A 96 8.64 -12.63 25.06
N GLY A 97 7.98 -12.58 23.90
CA GLY A 97 7.06 -11.47 23.56
C GLY A 97 7.77 -10.15 23.22
N SER A 98 9.08 -10.20 23.02
CA SER A 98 9.86 -9.04 22.59
C SER A 98 9.80 -8.89 21.06
N ILE A 99 9.81 -7.66 20.58
CA ILE A 99 9.74 -7.34 19.15
C ILE A 99 10.94 -6.48 18.76
N LEU A 100 11.65 -6.88 17.71
CA LEU A 100 12.71 -6.09 17.10
C LEU A 100 12.14 -5.28 15.94
N LEU A 101 12.31 -3.96 15.99
CA LEU A 101 11.99 -3.05 14.90
C LEU A 101 13.27 -2.66 14.18
N ARG A 102 13.34 -2.97 12.89
CA ARG A 102 14.52 -2.68 12.06
C ARG A 102 14.12 -1.94 10.79
N GLY A 103 14.95 -1.00 10.35
CA GLY A 103 14.75 -0.32 9.08
C GLY A 103 15.02 1.18 9.16
N THR A 104 14.33 1.95 8.34
CA THR A 104 14.57 3.38 8.16
C THR A 104 13.30 4.20 8.35
N VAL A 105 13.42 5.29 9.10
CA VAL A 105 12.38 6.26 9.39
C VAL A 105 12.86 7.67 9.01
N PRO A 106 11.95 8.58 8.60
CA PRO A 106 12.32 9.90 8.10
C PRO A 106 12.88 10.84 9.19
N ASP A 107 12.42 10.72 10.43
CA ASP A 107 12.78 11.63 11.51
C ASP A 107 12.65 10.94 12.89
N ALA A 108 13.12 11.62 13.94
CA ALA A 108 13.12 11.09 15.30
C ALA A 108 11.72 11.01 15.94
N GLU A 109 10.78 11.86 15.53
CA GLU A 109 9.39 11.82 16.02
C GLU A 109 8.69 10.58 15.45
N THR A 110 8.87 10.32 14.15
CA THR A 110 8.37 9.13 13.48
C THR A 110 8.95 7.86 14.07
N LYS A 111 10.24 7.87 14.42
CA LYS A 111 10.90 6.79 15.17
C LYS A 111 10.20 6.51 16.51
N LEU A 112 9.99 7.55 17.31
CA LEU A 112 9.36 7.43 18.63
C LEU A 112 7.93 6.91 18.51
N ARG A 113 7.16 7.40 17.52
CA ARG A 113 5.81 6.91 17.23
C ARG A 113 5.78 5.43 16.90
N ALA A 114 6.72 4.93 16.09
CA ALA A 114 6.81 3.51 15.76
C ALA A 114 7.04 2.65 17.01
N VAL A 115 7.96 3.06 17.88
CA VAL A 115 8.27 2.35 19.13
C VAL A 115 7.06 2.36 20.06
N THR A 116 6.40 3.52 20.24
CA THR A 116 5.20 3.65 21.07
C THR A 116 4.09 2.73 20.58
N LEU A 117 3.75 2.76 19.30
CA LEU A 117 2.70 1.90 18.72
C LEU A 117 2.99 0.41 18.87
N ALA A 118 4.26 0.02 18.73
CA ALA A 118 4.67 -1.36 18.96
C ALA A 118 4.50 -1.74 20.44
N SER A 119 4.93 -0.87 21.37
CA SER A 119 4.82 -1.14 22.81
C SER A 119 3.38 -1.19 23.33
N GLU A 120 2.48 -0.43 22.72
CA GLU A 120 1.04 -0.43 23.06
C GLU A 120 0.28 -1.63 22.46
N THR A 121 0.95 -2.47 21.66
CA THR A 121 0.32 -3.65 21.09
C THR A 121 0.19 -4.76 22.12
N VAL A 122 -0.99 -5.38 22.18
CA VAL A 122 -1.29 -6.47 23.12
C VAL A 122 -0.31 -7.64 22.95
N ASP A 123 0.16 -8.16 24.09
CA ASP A 123 1.17 -9.22 24.25
C ASP A 123 2.61 -8.83 23.87
N VAL A 124 2.91 -7.54 23.69
CA VAL A 124 4.29 -7.04 23.59
C VAL A 124 4.85 -6.84 25.00
N THR A 125 5.98 -7.50 25.29
CA THR A 125 6.69 -7.37 26.57
C THR A 125 7.80 -6.34 26.51
N SER A 126 8.49 -6.24 25.37
CA SER A 126 9.57 -5.28 25.15
C SER A 126 9.73 -4.98 23.67
N VAL A 127 10.25 -3.79 23.36
CA VAL A 127 10.57 -3.36 21.99
C VAL A 127 12.05 -3.06 21.91
N ILE A 128 12.74 -3.75 21.01
CA ILE A 128 14.14 -3.50 20.68
C ILE A 128 14.14 -2.62 19.43
N ASP A 129 14.74 -1.44 19.55
CA ASP A 129 14.75 -0.41 18.51
C ASP A 129 16.10 -0.38 17.79
N GLU A 130 16.10 -0.83 16.54
CA GLU A 130 17.21 -0.73 15.58
C GLU A 130 16.82 0.14 14.38
N LEU A 131 15.91 1.11 14.58
CA LEU A 131 15.49 2.03 13.52
C LEU A 131 16.54 3.11 13.28
N THR A 132 16.88 3.31 12.01
CA THR A 132 17.80 4.34 11.54
C THR A 132 17.02 5.57 11.07
N VAL A 133 17.34 6.74 11.62
CA VAL A 133 16.75 8.02 11.19
C VAL A 133 17.49 8.54 9.96
N LEU A 134 16.75 8.79 8.88
CA LEU A 134 17.27 9.43 7.68
C LEU A 134 17.33 10.94 7.94
N THR A 135 18.42 11.40 8.55
CA THR A 135 18.66 12.83 8.74
C THR A 135 18.73 13.52 7.38
N THR A 136 17.61 14.07 6.92
CA THR A 136 17.64 15.08 5.86
C THR A 136 18.20 16.31 6.52
N ALA A 137 19.46 16.63 6.23
CA ALA A 137 20.10 17.83 6.74
C ALA A 137 19.25 19.04 6.36
N THR A 138 18.48 19.56 7.33
CA THR A 138 17.87 20.88 7.21
C THR A 138 19.03 21.85 7.04
N THR A 139 19.26 22.30 5.80
CA THR A 139 20.14 23.42 5.52
C THR A 139 19.56 24.62 6.25
N VAL A 140 20.06 24.87 7.46
CA VAL A 140 19.85 26.13 8.17
C VAL A 140 20.63 27.18 7.39
N ILE A 141 19.95 27.86 6.46
CA ILE A 141 20.48 29.06 5.83
C ILE A 141 20.52 30.11 6.94
N ALA A 142 21.69 30.29 7.55
CA ALA A 142 21.91 31.32 8.55
C ALA A 142 21.61 32.69 7.91
N PRO A 143 20.71 33.52 8.48
CA PRO A 143 20.50 34.86 7.97
C PRO A 143 21.81 35.65 8.12
N GLY A 144 22.28 36.18 6.99
CA GLY A 144 23.52 36.93 6.88
C GLY A 144 23.58 38.07 7.90
N ARG A 145 24.68 38.08 8.67
CA ARG A 145 25.07 39.20 9.51
C ARG A 145 25.37 40.41 8.60
N VAL A 146 24.43 41.34 8.48
CA VAL A 146 24.71 42.67 7.93
C VAL A 146 25.41 43.46 9.02
N ILE A 147 26.74 43.55 8.90
CA ILE A 147 27.55 44.54 9.59
C ILE A 147 27.62 45.77 8.68
N ARG A 148 26.88 46.83 9.03
CA ARG A 148 27.20 48.23 8.73
C ARG A 148 26.62 49.13 9.79
#